data_AF-A0A5C6NWC4-F1
#
_entry.id   AF-A0A5C6NWC4-F1
#
_cell.length_a   1.000
_cell.length_b   1.000
_cell.length_c   1.000
_cell.angle_alpha   90.00
_cell.angle_beta   90.00
_cell.angle_gamma   90.00
#
_symmetry.space_group_name_H-M   'P 1'
#
loop_
_entity.id
_entity.type
_entity.pdbx_description
1 polymer ?
#
loop_
_entity_poly.entity_id
_entity_poly.type
_entity_poly.pdbx_seq_one_letter_code
_entity_poly.pdbx_strand_id
1 'polypeptide(L)'
;IYAALNIFFGMASIGLLTVVAIDRYITICRPDIGRKMTVQSYNLLILAAWLNAVFWSSMPVVGWAAYAPDPTGATCTINWRQNNA
;
A
#
# COMPACT_ATOMS: atom_id res chain seq x y z
N ILE A 1 15.52 -7.43 1.87
CA ILE A 1 14.82 -7.08 3.14
C ILE A 1 14.55 -5.57 3.21
N TYR A 2 15.56 -4.70 3.17
CA TYR A 2 15.37 -3.24 3.18
C TYR A 2 14.41 -2.72 2.09
N ALA A 3 14.57 -3.16 0.84
CA ALA A 3 13.66 -2.79 -0.26
C ALA A 3 12.20 -3.20 0.01
N ALA A 4 12.01 -4.42 0.52
CA ALA A 4 10.68 -4.94 0.84
C ALA A 4 10.02 -4.16 1.98
N LEU A 5 10.78 -3.78 3.03
CA LEU A 5 10.29 -2.94 4.11
C LEU A 5 9.92 -1.53 3.62
N ASN A 6 10.77 -0.91 2.79
CA ASN A 6 10.48 0.40 2.21
C ASN A 6 9.18 0.39 1.39
N ILE A 7 8.99 -0.62 0.53
CA ILE A 7 7.75 -0.75 -0.25
C ILE A 7 6.57 -1.01 0.67
N PHE A 8 6.72 -1.85 1.68
CA PHE A 8 5.64 -2.15 2.63
C PHE A 8 5.15 -0.88 3.35
N PHE A 9 6.06 -0.09 3.93
CA PHE A 9 5.69 1.16 4.60
C PHE A 9 5.17 2.21 3.62
N GLY A 10 5.71 2.28 2.40
CA GLY A 10 5.22 3.17 1.34
C GLY A 10 3.78 2.84 0.94
N MET A 11 3.49 1.58 0.64
CA MET A 11 2.16 1.11 0.26
C MET A 11 1.16 1.24 1.41
N ALA A 12 1.58 0.93 2.65
CA ALA A 12 0.74 1.12 3.83
C ALA A 12 0.39 2.60 4.03
N SER A 13 1.34 3.52 3.86
CA SER A 13 1.10 4.97 3.96
C SER A 13 0.10 5.44 2.91
N ILE A 14 0.29 5.05 1.64
CA ILE A 14 -0.65 5.39 0.55
C ILE A 14 -2.03 4.80 0.85
N GLY A 15 -2.11 3.55 1.29
CA GLY A 15 -3.36 2.88 1.65
C GLY A 15 -4.10 3.55 2.82
N LEU A 16 -3.38 4.01 3.84
CA LEU A 16 -4.00 4.77 4.93
C LEU A 16 -4.48 6.15 4.48
N LEU A 17 -3.70 6.83 3.64
CA LEU A 17 -4.09 8.12 3.05
C LEU A 17 -5.33 7.98 2.16
N THR A 18 -5.47 6.90 1.40
CA THR A 18 -6.68 6.66 0.60
C THR A 18 -7.89 6.40 1.49
N VAL A 19 -7.75 5.66 2.59
CA VAL A 19 -8.84 5.48 3.58
C VAL A 19 -9.28 6.82 4.16
N VAL A 20 -8.34 7.70 4.53
CA VAL A 20 -8.65 9.05 5.03
C VAL A 20 -9.33 9.91 3.95
N ALA A 21 -8.87 9.83 2.70
CA ALA A 21 -9.49 10.56 1.60
C ALA A 21 -10.93 10.10 1.35
N ILE A 22 -11.18 8.78 1.40
CA ILE A 22 -12.50 8.18 1.28
C ILE A 22 -13.41 8.63 2.44
N ASP A 23 -12.91 8.60 3.68
CA ASP A 23 -13.65 9.10 4.85
C ASP A 23 -14.12 10.54 4.67
N ARG A 24 -13.21 11.42 4.25
CA ARG A 24 -13.51 12.83 4.00
C ARG A 24 -14.50 13.01 2.86
N TYR A 25 -14.33 12.25 1.77
CA TYR A 25 -15.26 12.25 0.65
C TYR A 25 -16.68 11.83 1.08
N ILE A 26 -16.80 10.72 1.82
CA ILE A 26 -18.10 10.23 2.29
C ILE A 26 -18.74 11.23 3.25
N THR A 27 -17.96 11.78 4.18
CA THR A 27 -18.47 12.74 5.17
C THR A 27 -18.99 14.03 4.52
N ILE A 28 -18.28 14.54 3.50
CA ILE A 28 -18.63 15.82 2.84
C ILE A 28 -19.73 15.62 1.78
N CYS A 29 -19.56 14.64 0.90
CA CYS A 29 -20.43 14.48 -0.27
C CYS A 29 -21.62 13.56 -0.01
N ARG A 30 -21.55 12.66 0.99
CA ARG A 30 -22.55 11.60 1.25
C ARG A 30 -22.81 11.41 2.75
N PRO A 31 -23.34 12.44 3.45
CA PRO A 31 -23.52 12.40 4.90
C PRO A 31 -24.42 11.26 5.41
N ASP A 32 -25.38 10.80 4.59
CA ASP A 32 -26.24 9.64 4.92
C ASP A 32 -25.45 8.33 5.07
N ILE A 33 -24.40 8.17 4.27
CA ILE A 33 -23.52 7.00 4.30
C ILE A 33 -22.48 7.18 5.41
N GLY A 34 -21.94 8.40 5.58
CA GLY A 34 -21.01 8.73 6.66
C GLY A 34 -21.60 8.44 8.04
N ARG A 35 -22.88 8.73 8.25
CA ARG A 35 -23.58 8.42 9.50
C ARG A 35 -23.79 6.93 9.76
N LYS A 36 -23.74 6.09 8.71
CA LYS A 36 -23.78 4.63 8.81
C LYS A 36 -22.40 3.99 8.92
N MET A 37 -21.31 4.74 8.72
CA MET A 37 -19.96 4.21 8.93
C MET A 37 -19.72 3.97 10.42
N THR A 38 -19.57 2.71 10.78
CA THR A 38 -19.21 2.28 12.13
C THR A 38 -17.71 2.03 12.23
N VAL A 39 -17.21 1.99 13.48
CA VAL A 39 -15.80 1.67 13.78
C VAL A 39 -15.35 0.35 13.14
N GLN A 40 -16.26 -0.62 13.01
CA GLN A 40 -15.99 -1.90 12.33
C GLN A 40 -15.63 -1.71 10.85
N SER A 41 -16.33 -0.84 10.14
CA SER A 41 -16.04 -0.53 8.73
C SER A 41 -14.67 0.14 8.57
N TYR A 42 -14.28 1.04 9.47
CA TYR A 42 -12.95 1.64 9.46
C TYR A 42 -11.85 0.61 9.73
N ASN A 43 -12.07 -0.30 10.69
CA ASN A 43 -11.12 -1.38 10.96
C ASN A 43 -10.95 -2.30 9.74
N LEU A 44 -12.03 -2.62 9.03
CA LEU A 44 -11.97 -3.39 7.79
C LEU A 44 -11.18 -2.67 6.68
N LEU A 45 -11.40 -1.36 6.51
CA LEU A 45 -10.67 -0.55 5.54
C LEU A 45 -9.17 -0.48 5.85
N ILE A 46 -8.82 -0.29 7.12
CA ILE A 46 -7.44 -0.31 7.58
C ILE A 46 -6.82 -1.69 7.33
N LEU A 47 -7.49 -2.77 7.74
CA LEU A 47 -7.01 -4.14 7.48
C LEU A 47 -6.82 -4.41 5.99
N ALA A 48 -7.73 -3.96 5.13
CA ALA A 48 -7.60 -4.07 3.68
C ALA A 48 -6.37 -3.31 3.15
N ALA A 49 -6.09 -2.10 3.66
CA ALA A 49 -4.89 -1.33 3.32
C ALA A 49 -3.60 -2.07 3.73
N TRP A 50 -3.57 -2.67 4.92
CA TRP A 50 -2.43 -3.48 5.38
C TRP A 50 -2.24 -4.74 4.52
N LEU A 51 -3.31 -5.47 4.22
CA LEU A 51 -3.26 -6.65 3.34
C LEU A 51 -2.79 -6.28 1.94
N ASN A 52 -3.24 -5.16 1.40
CA ASN A 52 -2.77 -4.63 0.12
C ASN A 52 -1.26 -4.33 0.17
N ALA A 53 -0.77 -3.70 1.23
CA ALA A 53 0.65 -3.42 1.41
C ALA A 53 1.49 -4.71 1.47
N VAL A 54 1.05 -5.73 2.23
CA VAL A 54 1.73 -7.04 2.29
C VAL A 54 1.72 -7.72 0.93
N PHE A 55 0.58 -7.70 0.23
CA PHE A 55 0.44 -8.33 -1.08
C PHE A 55 1.44 -7.74 -2.08
N TRP A 56 1.50 -6.40 -2.18
CA TRP A 56 2.42 -5.74 -3.10
C TRP A 56 3.88 -5.81 -2.68
N SER A 57 4.19 -5.84 -1.37
CA SER A 57 5.57 -6.00 -0.91
C SER A 57 6.10 -7.42 -1.10
N SER A 58 5.23 -8.43 -1.02
CA SER A 58 5.59 -9.84 -1.19
C SER A 58 5.70 -10.25 -2.65
N MET A 59 4.94 -9.63 -3.56
CA MET A 59 4.91 -9.98 -4.98
C MET A 59 6.30 -9.99 -5.68
N PRO A 60 7.22 -9.04 -5.44
CA PRO A 60 8.61 -9.09 -5.95
C PRO A 60 9.52 -10.10 -5.22
N VAL A 61 9.03 -10.74 -4.16
CA VAL A 61 9.72 -11.86 -3.48
C VAL A 61 9.27 -13.19 -4.08
N VAL A 62 8.02 -13.30 -4.56
CA VAL A 62 7.46 -14.55 -5.14
C VAL A 62 7.80 -14.72 -6.63
N GLY A 63 8.67 -13.88 -7.19
CA GLY A 63 9.19 -14.06 -8.56
C GLY A 63 8.48 -13.30 -9.67
N TRP A 64 7.50 -12.42 -9.37
CA TRP A 64 6.91 -11.53 -10.40
C TRP A 64 7.81 -10.34 -10.76
N ALA A 65 8.77 -10.01 -9.89
CA ALA A 65 9.78 -8.98 -10.11
C ALA A 65 10.98 -9.32 -9.22
N ALA A 66 12.11 -8.64 -9.41
CA ALA A 66 13.29 -8.78 -8.57
C ALA A 66 13.62 -7.46 -7.86
N TYR A 67 14.09 -7.53 -6.62
CA TYR A 67 14.68 -6.38 -5.94
C TYR A 67 16.14 -6.22 -6.36
N ALA A 68 16.52 -5.04 -6.84
CA ALA A 68 17.91 -4.73 -7.17
C ALA A 68 18.34 -3.40 -6.53
N PRO A 69 19.63 -3.25 -6.20
CA PRO A 69 20.16 -1.95 -5.81
C PRO A 69 20.11 -0.97 -6.98
N ASP A 70 19.68 0.26 -6.71
CA ASP A 70 19.76 1.36 -7.67
C ASP A 70 21.23 1.62 -8.06
N PRO A 71 21.49 2.17 -9.25
CA PRO A 71 22.84 2.46 -9.72
C PRO A 71 23.62 3.48 -8.86
N THR A 72 22.93 4.21 -7.97
CA THR A 72 23.55 5.10 -6.97
C THR A 72 24.06 4.34 -5.73
N GLY A 73 23.72 3.07 -5.57
CA GLY A 73 24.11 2.22 -4.44
C GLY A 73 23.49 2.63 -3.09
N ALA A 74 22.73 3.72 -3.04
CA ALA A 74 22.17 4.28 -1.81
C ALA A 74 20.80 3.68 -1.45
N THR A 75 20.05 3.17 -2.44
CA THR A 75 18.70 2.64 -2.26
C THR A 75 18.55 1.29 -2.94
N CYS A 76 17.73 0.41 -2.36
CA CYS A 76 17.29 -0.82 -3.01
C CYS A 76 15.84 -0.66 -3.44
N THR A 77 15.54 -0.83 -4.72
CA THR A 77 14.20 -0.66 -5.29
C THR A 77 13.83 -1.85 -6.18
N ILE A 78 12.66 -1.79 -6.81
CA ILE A 78 12.24 -2.80 -7.78
C ILE A 78 13.14 -2.68 -9.01
N ASN A 79 13.63 -3.81 -9.52
CA ASN A 79 14.43 -3.84 -10.73
C ASN A 79 13.55 -3.59 -11.96
N TRP A 80 13.38 -2.32 -12.33
CA TRP A 80 12.66 -1.94 -13.54
C TRP A 80 13.44 -2.26 -14.83
N ARG A 81 14.74 -2.56 -14.75
CA ARG A 81 15.61 -2.78 -15.92
C ARG A 81 15.64 -4.23 -16.41
N GLN A 82 15.40 -5.20 -15.54
CA GLN A 82 15.31 -6.61 -15.90
C GLN A 82 13.95 -7.14 -15.49
N ASN A 83 13.06 -7.24 -16.49
CA ASN A 83 11.70 -7.76 -16.35
C ASN A 83 11.68 -9.21 -16.84
N ASN A 84 12.59 -10.03 -16.32
CA ASN A 84 12.69 -11.45 -16.66
C ASN A 84 11.74 -12.17 -15.69
N ALA A 85 10.62 -12.67 -16.24
CA ALA A 85 9.73 -13.60 -15.55
C ALA A 85 10.44 -14.90 -15.16
#